data_AF-A0A3P7KVT0-F1
#
_entry.id   AF-A0A3P7KVT0-F1
#
_cell.length_a   1.000
_cell.length_b   1.000
_cell.length_c   1.000
_cell.angle_alpha   90.00
_cell.angle_beta   90.00
_cell.angle_gamma   90.00
#
_symmetry.space_group_name_H-M   'P 1'
#
loop_
_entity.id
_entity.type
_entity.pdbx_description
1 polymer ?
#
loop_
_entity_poly.entity_id
_entity_poly.type
_entity_poly.pdbx_seq_one_letter_code
_entity_poly.pdbx_strand_id
1 'polypeptide(L)'
;MFSVFSKKKRKNGLAAKGNKSPVLILFIAFFGLELLVGDLPWKYILKGDEVKRAKLELQHGDPQTSFLALTSDSFQEFARAVFSINTEEEPNYAALQALLTELVGDRRMSDPYDWEISYREAIEGVR
;
A
#
# COMPACT_ATOMS: atom_id res chain seq x y z
N MET A 1 12.68 15.14 6.45
CA MET A 1 12.35 16.29 5.58
C MET A 1 11.42 15.80 4.49
N PHE A 2 10.12 15.64 4.79
CA PHE A 2 9.09 15.35 3.78
C PHE A 2 7.94 16.33 3.98
N SER A 3 7.92 17.37 3.13
CA SER A 3 6.81 18.31 3.00
C SER A 3 6.24 18.09 1.60
N VAL A 4 5.49 17.00 1.42
CA VAL A 4 4.86 16.66 0.14
C VAL A 4 3.33 16.73 0.22
N PHE A 5 2.75 16.87 1.41
CA PHE A 5 1.32 17.09 1.61
C PHE A 5 0.95 18.59 1.59
N SER A 6 1.38 19.33 0.56
CA SER A 6 0.90 20.69 0.35
C SER A 6 -0.32 20.69 -0.59
N LYS A 7 -1.50 20.96 -0.02
CA LYS A 7 -2.75 21.21 -0.76
C LYS A 7 -2.56 22.34 -1.77
N LYS A 8 -2.27 21.99 -3.04
CA LYS A 8 -2.30 22.95 -4.14
C LYS A 8 -3.64 22.90 -4.86
N LYS A 9 -4.58 23.75 -4.41
CA LYS A 9 -5.77 24.12 -5.18
C LYS A 9 -5.32 24.73 -6.52
N ARG A 10 -5.44 24.00 -7.62
CA ARG A 10 -5.42 24.58 -8.97
C ARG A 10 -6.82 24.51 -9.56
N LYS A 11 -7.36 25.68 -9.88
CA LYS A 11 -8.60 25.87 -10.65
C LYS A 11 -8.32 25.57 -12.12
N ASN A 12 -9.30 24.89 -12.73
CA ASN A 12 -9.75 24.93 -14.12
C ASN A 12 -8.70 24.63 -15.20
N GLY A 13 -8.65 23.37 -15.59
CA GLY A 13 -8.20 22.91 -16.91
C GLY A 13 -8.97 21.64 -17.23
N LEU A 14 -9.73 21.66 -18.31
CA LEU A 14 -10.54 20.56 -18.81
C LEU A 14 -9.59 19.42 -19.26
N ALA A 15 -9.17 18.57 -18.34
CA ALA A 15 -8.35 17.40 -18.62
C ALA A 15 -9.24 16.16 -18.66
N ALA A 16 -9.13 15.40 -19.74
CA ALA A 16 -9.83 14.14 -19.92
C ALA A 16 -9.68 13.26 -18.66
N LYS A 17 -10.77 13.13 -17.90
CA LYS A 17 -10.86 12.26 -16.72
C LYS A 17 -10.81 10.82 -17.24
N GLY A 18 -9.59 10.29 -17.42
CA GLY A 18 -9.39 8.86 -17.44
C GLY A 18 -9.91 8.34 -16.10
N ASN A 19 -10.98 7.55 -16.11
CA ASN A 19 -11.58 6.96 -14.92
C ASN A 19 -10.56 6.01 -14.24
N LYS A 20 -9.57 6.56 -13.54
CA LYS A 20 -8.69 5.81 -12.66
C LYS A 20 -9.40 5.73 -11.33
N SER A 21 -10.14 4.64 -11.15
CA SER A 21 -10.96 4.43 -9.96
C SER A 21 -10.09 4.46 -8.69
N PRO A 22 -10.46 5.23 -7.66
CA PRO A 22 -9.77 5.24 -6.36
C PRO A 22 -9.80 3.87 -5.67
N VAL A 23 -10.64 2.96 -6.13
CA VAL A 23 -10.68 1.56 -5.70
C VAL A 23 -9.33 0.85 -5.94
N LEU A 24 -8.64 1.14 -7.05
CA LEU A 24 -7.38 0.48 -7.37
C LEU A 24 -6.30 0.78 -6.33
N ILE A 25 -6.15 2.05 -5.95
CA ILE A 25 -5.11 2.44 -4.99
C ILE A 25 -5.40 1.89 -3.58
N LEU A 26 -6.68 1.74 -3.24
CA LEU A 26 -7.09 1.10 -1.98
C LEU A 26 -6.67 -0.37 -1.94
N PHE A 27 -6.85 -1.10 -3.05
CA PHE A 27 -6.34 -2.47 -3.16
C PHE A 27 -4.82 -2.52 -3.04
N ILE A 28 -4.09 -1.60 -3.67
CA ILE A 28 -2.63 -1.52 -3.56
C ILE A 28 -2.20 -1.33 -2.10
N ALA A 29 -2.90 -0.50 -1.32
CA ALA A 29 -2.59 -0.34 0.10
C ALA A 29 -2.81 -1.62 0.90
N PHE A 30 -3.89 -2.37 0.64
CA PHE A 30 -4.12 -3.66 1.31
C PHE A 30 -3.11 -4.74 0.89
N PHE A 31 -2.81 -4.85 -0.41
CA PHE A 31 -1.81 -5.80 -0.90
C PHE A 31 -0.41 -5.46 -0.41
N GLY A 32 -0.04 -4.17 -0.40
CA GLY A 32 1.24 -3.73 0.16
C GLY A 32 1.37 -4.09 1.64
N LEU A 33 0.29 -3.93 2.41
CA LEU A 33 0.27 -4.33 3.82
C LEU A 33 0.46 -5.84 3.98
N GLU A 34 -0.25 -6.66 3.19
CA GLU A 34 -0.08 -8.11 3.21
C GLU A 34 1.32 -8.55 2.79
N LEU A 35 1.93 -7.89 1.79
CA LEU A 35 3.29 -8.20 1.34
C LEU A 35 4.35 -7.83 2.39
N LEU A 36 4.16 -6.73 3.11
CA LEU A 36 5.12 -6.25 4.11
C LEU A 36 5.00 -6.99 5.45
N VAL A 37 3.78 -7.35 5.86
CA VAL A 37 3.52 -7.98 7.16
C VAL A 37 3.35 -9.49 7.05
N GLY A 38 2.99 -10.00 5.86
CA GLY A 38 2.72 -11.41 5.59
C GLY A 38 1.29 -11.86 5.89
N ASP A 39 0.47 -10.99 6.49
CA ASP A 39 -0.92 -11.32 6.87
C ASP A 39 -1.85 -10.09 6.79
N LEU A 40 -3.15 -10.35 6.79
CA LEU A 40 -4.20 -9.35 6.92
C LEU A 40 -5.11 -9.67 8.10
N PRO A 41 -5.53 -8.67 8.89
CA PRO A 41 -6.39 -8.89 10.06
C PRO A 41 -7.69 -9.63 9.77
N TRP A 42 -8.19 -9.55 8.53
CA TRP A 42 -9.43 -10.17 8.08
C TRP A 42 -9.24 -11.41 7.20
N LYS A 43 -8.01 -11.92 7.01
CA LYS A 43 -7.73 -13.04 6.09
C LYS A 43 -8.56 -14.28 6.37
N TYR A 44 -8.83 -14.56 7.64
CA TYR A 44 -9.55 -15.76 8.08
C TYR A 44 -11.00 -15.47 8.54
N ILE A 45 -11.49 -14.25 8.35
CA ILE A 45 -12.83 -13.85 8.76
C ILE A 45 -13.84 -14.20 7.65
N LEU A 46 -14.83 -15.04 7.96
CA LEU A 46 -15.85 -15.48 7.00
C LEU A 46 -17.08 -14.57 6.94
N LYS A 47 -17.33 -13.78 7.99
CA LYS A 47 -18.50 -12.89 8.08
C LYS A 47 -18.18 -11.50 7.55
N GLY A 48 -18.95 -11.04 6.57
CA GLY A 48 -18.73 -9.74 5.92
C GLY A 48 -18.74 -8.54 6.88
N ASP A 49 -19.60 -8.54 7.90
CA ASP A 49 -19.66 -7.45 8.87
C ASP A 49 -18.42 -7.36 9.76
N GLU A 50 -17.81 -8.50 10.08
CA GLU A 50 -16.56 -8.57 10.85
C GLU A 50 -15.37 -8.12 9.98
N VAL A 51 -15.35 -8.50 8.70
CA VAL A 51 -14.35 -7.97 7.73
C VAL A 51 -14.45 -6.45 7.63
N LYS A 52 -15.68 -5.93 7.52
CA LYS A 52 -15.91 -4.48 7.45
C LYS A 52 -15.43 -3.77 8.71
N ARG A 53 -15.66 -4.35 9.90
CA ARG A 53 -15.18 -3.80 11.17
C ARG A 53 -13.66 -3.78 11.24
N ALA A 54 -13.00 -4.88 10.88
CA ALA A 54 -11.54 -4.95 10.86
C ALA A 54 -10.91 -3.92 9.88
N LYS A 55 -11.54 -3.70 8.72
CA LYS A 55 -11.14 -2.65 7.79
C LYS A 55 -11.33 -1.25 8.37
N LEU A 56 -12.43 -0.98 9.06
CA LEU A 56 -12.68 0.31 9.70
C LEU A 56 -11.69 0.57 10.84
N GLU A 57 -11.33 -0.46 11.61
CA GLU A 57 -10.33 -0.38 12.67
C GLU A 57 -8.92 -0.10 12.11
N LEU A 58 -8.56 -0.71 10.98
CA LEU A 58 -7.31 -0.37 10.30
C LEU A 58 -7.27 1.11 9.86
N GLN A 59 -8.41 1.66 9.44
CA GLN A 59 -8.53 3.03 8.93
C GLN A 59 -8.59 4.09 10.03
N HIS A 60 -9.32 3.82 11.12
CA HIS A 60 -9.67 4.81 12.15
C HIS A 60 -9.22 4.45 13.56
N GLY A 61 -8.63 3.26 13.75
CA GLY A 61 -8.13 2.80 15.04
C GLY A 61 -6.93 3.60 15.53
N ASP A 62 -6.50 3.28 16.75
CA ASP A 62 -5.33 3.92 17.35
C ASP A 62 -4.08 3.65 16.50
N PRO A 63 -3.36 4.69 16.03
CA PRO A 63 -2.11 4.54 15.29
C PRO A 63 -1.07 3.63 15.96
N GLN A 64 -1.04 3.56 17.29
CA GLN A 64 -0.05 2.78 18.06
C GLN A 64 -0.38 1.29 18.11
N THR A 65 -1.66 0.94 18.02
CA THR A 65 -2.12 -0.46 18.04
C THR A 65 -2.56 -0.95 16.67
N SER A 66 -2.56 -0.08 15.67
CA SER A 66 -2.93 -0.41 14.31
C SER A 66 -1.97 -1.42 13.69
N PHE A 67 -2.50 -2.30 12.86
CA PHE A 67 -1.71 -3.23 12.06
C PHE A 67 -0.70 -2.51 11.14
N LEU A 68 -0.97 -1.24 10.79
CA LEU A 68 -0.04 -0.38 10.07
C LEU A 68 1.25 -0.10 10.86
N ALA A 69 1.23 -0.15 12.20
CA ALA A 69 2.40 0.11 13.04
C ALA A 69 3.53 -0.90 12.82
N LEU A 70 3.25 -2.05 12.18
CA LEU A 70 4.24 -3.06 11.80
C LEU A 70 4.99 -2.71 10.50
N THR A 71 4.63 -1.61 9.84
CA THR A 71 5.22 -1.16 8.58
C THR A 71 6.04 0.13 8.75
N SER A 72 6.85 0.49 7.76
CA SER A 72 7.63 1.73 7.78
C SER A 72 6.76 2.98 7.83
N ASP A 73 7.27 4.06 8.44
CA ASP A 73 6.56 5.34 8.55
C ASP A 73 6.05 5.86 7.19
N SER A 74 6.87 5.73 6.14
CA SER A 74 6.52 6.13 4.77
C SER A 74 5.31 5.35 4.22
N PHE A 75 5.23 4.04 4.51
CA PHE A 75 4.08 3.23 4.12
C PHE A 75 2.84 3.59 4.95
N GLN A 76 3.00 3.82 6.26
CA GLN A 76 1.91 4.25 7.13
C GLN A 76 1.29 5.57 6.66
N GLU A 77 2.12 6.55 6.29
CA GLU A 77 1.67 7.85 5.78
C GLU A 77 0.91 7.70 4.46
N PHE A 78 1.42 6.87 3.55
CA PHE A 78 0.73 6.54 2.30
C PHE A 78 -0.62 5.85 2.55
N ALA A 79 -0.66 4.81 3.38
CA ALA A 79 -1.88 4.06 3.67
C ALA A 79 -2.97 4.96 4.27
N ARG A 80 -2.59 5.84 5.23
CA ARG A 80 -3.51 6.83 5.81
C ARG A 80 -4.03 7.80 4.76
N ALA A 81 -3.16 8.30 3.88
CA ALA A 81 -3.58 9.17 2.78
C ALA A 81 -4.60 8.46 1.88
N VAL A 82 -4.33 7.21 1.47
CA VAL A 82 -5.22 6.39 0.65
C VAL A 82 -6.57 6.16 1.32
N PHE A 83 -6.58 5.82 2.61
CA PHE A 83 -7.81 5.58 3.36
C PHE A 83 -8.66 6.84 3.55
N SER A 84 -8.06 8.03 3.43
CA SER A 84 -8.77 9.31 3.51
C SER A 84 -9.30 9.84 2.17
N ILE A 85 -8.96 9.20 1.05
CA ILE A 85 -9.37 9.64 -0.30
C ILE A 85 -10.88 9.49 -0.49
N ASN A 86 -11.52 10.55 -0.97
CA ASN A 86 -12.91 10.51 -1.39
C ASN A 86 -13.05 9.90 -2.81
N THR A 87 -14.20 9.32 -3.14
CA THR A 87 -14.44 8.63 -4.41
C THR A 87 -14.31 9.52 -5.66
N GLU A 88 -14.37 10.85 -5.47
CA GLU A 88 -14.26 11.85 -6.54
C GLU A 88 -12.83 12.38 -6.73
N GLU A 89 -11.91 12.05 -5.83
CA GLU A 89 -10.53 12.54 -5.83
C GLU A 89 -9.61 11.57 -6.57
N GLU A 90 -8.72 12.13 -7.40
CA GLU A 90 -7.72 11.31 -8.10
C GLU A 90 -6.61 10.88 -7.14
N PRO A 91 -6.27 9.58 -7.08
CA PRO A 91 -5.18 9.12 -6.25
C PRO A 91 -3.82 9.69 -6.65
N ASN A 92 -2.97 9.97 -5.65
CA ASN A 92 -1.61 10.47 -5.90
C ASN A 92 -0.65 9.33 -6.28
N TYR A 93 -0.66 8.94 -7.56
CA TYR A 93 0.22 7.89 -8.09
C TYR A 93 1.71 8.26 -8.05
N ALA A 94 2.05 9.56 -8.04
CA ALA A 94 3.43 10.01 -7.90
C ALA A 94 3.97 9.72 -6.49
N ALA A 95 3.15 9.92 -5.45
CA ALA A 95 3.50 9.54 -4.09
C ALA A 95 3.67 8.02 -3.93
N LEU A 96 2.80 7.23 -4.57
CA LEU A 96 2.96 5.77 -4.63
C LEU A 96 4.28 5.38 -5.28
N GLN A 97 4.62 5.97 -6.43
CA GLN A 97 5.87 5.65 -7.11
C GLN A 97 7.11 6.03 -6.27
N ALA A 98 7.06 7.16 -5.56
CA ALA A 98 8.12 7.57 -4.64
C ALA A 98 8.28 6.56 -3.49
N LEU A 99 7.18 6.14 -2.87
CA LEU A 99 7.17 5.11 -1.83
C LEU A 99 7.75 3.79 -2.34
N LEU A 100 7.31 3.31 -3.51
CA LEU A 100 7.83 2.07 -4.08
C LEU A 100 9.34 2.16 -4.35
N THR A 101 9.81 3.31 -4.83
CA THR A 101 11.24 3.54 -5.06
C THR A 101 12.02 3.48 -3.74
N GLU A 102 11.48 4.08 -2.67
CA GLU A 102 12.07 4.01 -1.33
C GLU A 102 12.11 2.57 -0.78
N LEU A 103 11.02 1.81 -0.90
CA LEU A 103 10.93 0.42 -0.41
C LEU A 103 11.82 -0.56 -1.19
N VAL A 104 12.07 -0.28 -2.47
CA VAL A 104 13.02 -1.05 -3.29
C VAL A 104 14.45 -0.81 -2.81
N GLY A 105 14.77 0.43 -2.40
CA GLY A 105 16.11 0.81 -1.95
C GLY A 105 17.14 0.65 -3.06
N ASP A 106 18.26 -0.01 -2.77
CA ASP A 106 19.33 -0.26 -3.75
C ASP A 106 19.08 -1.47 -4.66
N ARG A 107 17.97 -2.19 -4.46
CA ARG A 107 17.62 -3.35 -5.29
C ARG A 107 17.27 -2.93 -6.70
N ARG A 108 17.65 -3.76 -7.66
CA ARG A 108 17.39 -3.56 -9.08
C ARG A 108 16.28 -4.49 -9.53
N MET A 109 15.54 -4.10 -10.56
CA MET A 109 14.56 -5.01 -11.19
C MET A 109 15.21 -6.26 -11.82
N SER A 110 16.52 -6.24 -12.03
CA SER A 110 17.31 -7.39 -12.50
C SER A 110 17.68 -8.37 -11.38
N ASP A 111 17.48 -7.98 -10.12
CA ASP A 111 17.81 -8.84 -8.99
C ASP A 111 16.77 -9.98 -8.92
N PRO A 112 17.22 -11.21 -8.59
CA PRO A 112 16.31 -12.34 -8.53
C PRO A 112 15.28 -12.13 -7.42
N TYR A 113 14.04 -12.48 -7.71
CA TYR A 113 12.97 -12.50 -6.72
C TYR A 113 13.19 -13.64 -5.72
N ASP A 114 12.56 -13.53 -4.54
CA ASP A 114 12.70 -14.52 -3.45
C ASP A 114 12.36 -15.96 -3.90
N TRP A 115 11.39 -16.12 -4.81
CA TRP A 115 11.01 -17.42 -5.36
C TRP A 115 12.07 -18.01 -6.30
N GLU A 116 12.82 -17.17 -7.03
CA GLU A 116 13.91 -17.61 -7.90
C GLU A 116 15.12 -18.05 -7.07
N ILE A 117 15.40 -17.34 -5.98
CA ILE A 117 16.44 -17.70 -5.01
C ILE A 117 16.08 -19.05 -4.38
N SER A 118 14.86 -19.16 -3.83
CA SER A 118 14.36 -20.38 -3.20
C SER A 118 14.40 -21.59 -4.14
N TYR A 119 14.08 -21.38 -5.42
CA TYR A 119 14.15 -22.42 -6.45
C TYR A 119 15.58 -22.89 -6.72
N ARG A 120 16.54 -21.98 -6.83
CA ARG A 120 17.97 -22.33 -7.01
C ARG A 120 18.51 -23.10 -5.82
N GLU A 121 18.25 -22.61 -4.60
CA GLU A 121 18.66 -23.27 -3.36
C GLU A 121 18.09 -24.69 -3.26
N ALA A 122 16.82 -24.89 -3.63
CA ALA A 122 16.19 -26.20 -3.63
C ALA A 122 16.82 -27.18 -4.63
N ILE A 123 17.34 -26.70 -5.77
CA ILE A 123 18.03 -27.54 -6.75
C ILE A 123 19.46 -27.86 -6.31
N GLU A 124 20.16 -26.87 -5.75
CA GLU A 124 21.56 -27.00 -5.35
C GLU A 124 21.73 -27.77 -4.04
N GLY A 125 20.77 -27.68 -3.11
CA GLY A 125 20.76 -28.40 -1.83
C GLY A 125 20.33 -29.87 -1.91
N VAL A 126 19.97 -30.38 -3.10
CA VAL A 126 19.59 -31.79 -3.34
C VAL A 126 20.80 -32.63 -3.80
N ARG A 127 22.03 -32.17 -3.55
CA ARG A 127 23.26 -32.89 -3.85
C ARG A 127 23.94 -33.51 -2.63
#